data_AF-A0A1S8WK84-F1
#
_entry.id   AF-A0A1S8WK84-F1
#
_cell.length_a   1.000
_cell.length_b   1.000
_cell.length_c   1.000
_cell.angle_alpha   90.00
_cell.angle_beta   90.00
_cell.angle_gamma   90.00
#
_symmetry.space_group_name_H-M   'P 1'
#
loop_
_entity.id
_entity.type
_entity.pdbx_description
1 polymer ?
#
loop_
_entity_poly.entity_id
_entity_poly.type
_entity_poly.pdbx_seq_one_letter_code
_entity_poly.pdbx_strand_id
1 'polypeptide(L)'
;MLRLAGALQREYEDDDTCCLELFTPKNCVPVNLRFRGEKVAKVLGSLARNPPKNNQSISGVLVKKNFAYHILTPEELPTTFQTIGIQLCDQE
;
A
#
# COMPACT_ATOMS: atom_id res chain seq x y z
N MET A 1 24.56 -15.89 -16.85
CA MET A 1 24.11 -14.53 -17.24
C MET A 1 24.84 -13.46 -16.43
N LEU A 2 26.17 -13.39 -16.50
CA LEU A 2 26.94 -12.33 -15.80
C LEU A 2 27.47 -11.27 -16.76
N ARG A 3 27.65 -11.62 -18.04
CA ARG A 3 28.11 -10.68 -19.07
C ARG A 3 27.10 -9.58 -19.34
N LEU A 4 25.81 -9.92 -19.41
CA LEU A 4 24.73 -8.95 -19.60
C LEU A 4 24.55 -8.07 -18.35
N ALA A 5 24.52 -8.68 -17.16
CA ALA A 5 24.35 -7.93 -15.92
C ALA A 5 25.47 -6.90 -15.69
N GLY A 6 26.73 -7.29 -15.96
CA GLY A 6 27.87 -6.37 -15.86
C GLY A 6 27.93 -5.30 -16.97
N ALA A 7 27.32 -5.56 -18.14
CA ALA A 7 27.20 -4.53 -19.18
C ALA A 7 26.17 -3.46 -18.78
N LEU A 8 25.00 -3.89 -18.27
CA LEU A 8 23.96 -2.99 -17.80
C LEU A 8 24.41 -2.18 -16.58
N GLN A 9 25.14 -2.79 -15.65
CA GLN A 9 25.65 -2.04 -14.50
C GLN A 9 26.58 -0.90 -14.94
N ARG A 10 27.48 -1.13 -15.91
CA ARG A 10 28.39 -0.08 -16.43
C ARG A 10 27.69 0.99 -17.25
N GLU A 11 26.62 0.63 -17.95
CA GLU A 11 25.88 1.58 -18.77
C GLU A 11 25.12 2.61 -17.90
N TYR A 12 24.68 2.19 -16.71
CA TYR A 12 23.86 3.00 -15.81
C TYR A 12 24.58 3.35 -14.49
N GLU A 13 25.89 3.11 -14.35
CA GLU A 13 26.64 3.46 -13.12
C GLU A 13 26.86 4.96 -12.97
N ASP A 14 26.93 5.70 -14.09
CA ASP A 14 27.19 7.14 -14.13
C ASP A 14 25.90 7.99 -14.16
N ASP A 15 24.72 7.36 -14.20
CA ASP A 15 23.42 8.07 -14.25
C ASP A 15 22.81 8.21 -12.84
N ASP A 16 23.03 9.37 -12.21
CA ASP A 16 22.48 9.71 -10.90
C ASP A 16 20.94 9.76 -10.85
N THR A 17 20.27 9.79 -12.00
CA THR A 17 18.80 9.84 -12.09
C THR A 17 18.16 8.45 -12.16
N CYS A 18 18.92 7.43 -12.55
CA CYS A 18 18.42 6.07 -12.80
C CYS A 18 19.11 5.03 -11.91
N CYS A 19 18.60 4.85 -10.69
CA CYS A 19 19.08 3.79 -9.80
C CYS A 19 18.51 2.42 -10.21
N LEU A 20 19.29 1.65 -10.98
CA LEU A 20 18.89 0.31 -11.44
C LEU A 20 19.41 -0.79 -10.50
N GLU A 21 18.52 -1.52 -9.83
CA GLU A 21 18.87 -2.72 -9.05
C GLU A 21 18.77 -4.00 -9.91
N LEU A 22 19.92 -4.61 -10.24
CA LEU A 22 20.00 -5.82 -11.05
C LEU A 22 20.00 -7.11 -10.20
N PHE A 23 19.11 -8.04 -10.52
CA PHE A 23 19.03 -9.37 -9.88
C PHE A 23 19.20 -10.49 -10.91
N THR A 24 20.14 -11.42 -10.67
CA THR A 24 20.31 -12.64 -11.49
C THR A 24 20.18 -13.91 -10.64
N PRO A 25 18.97 -14.20 -10.11
CA PRO A 25 18.73 -15.38 -9.29
C PRO A 25 18.86 -16.67 -10.11
N LYS A 26 19.20 -17.77 -9.45
CA LYS A 26 19.13 -19.12 -10.02
C LYS A 26 17.70 -19.65 -9.94
N ASN A 27 17.45 -20.79 -10.59
CA ASN A 27 16.17 -21.49 -10.48
C ASN A 27 15.79 -21.68 -9.01
N CYS A 28 14.52 -21.43 -8.68
CA CYS A 28 13.95 -21.53 -7.34
C CYS A 28 14.55 -20.58 -6.29
N VAL A 29 15.27 -19.53 -6.70
CA VAL A 29 15.72 -18.44 -5.80
C VAL A 29 14.75 -17.26 -5.91
N PRO A 30 14.01 -16.89 -4.85
CA PRO A 30 13.10 -15.75 -4.89
C PRO A 30 13.86 -14.43 -4.83
N VAL A 31 13.33 -13.41 -5.52
CA VAL A 31 13.80 -12.02 -5.43
C VAL A 31 12.82 -11.24 -4.57
N ASN A 32 13.30 -10.76 -3.42
CA ASN A 32 12.48 -10.02 -2.46
C ASN A 32 12.67 -8.52 -2.65
N LEU A 33 11.72 -7.88 -3.32
CA LEU A 33 11.68 -6.44 -3.47
C LEU A 33 10.83 -5.83 -2.35
N ARG A 34 11.42 -4.93 -1.57
CA ARG A 34 10.71 -4.24 -0.48
C ARG A 34 10.08 -2.97 -1.02
N PHE A 35 8.75 -2.96 -1.07
CA PHE A 35 7.99 -1.75 -1.34
C PHE A 35 7.40 -1.23 -0.04
N ARG A 36 7.76 0.01 0.33
CA ARG A 36 7.05 0.70 1.41
C ARG A 36 5.67 1.09 0.88
N GLY A 37 4.68 0.23 1.13
CA GLY A 37 3.30 0.56 0.86
C GLY A 37 2.80 1.56 1.90
N GLU A 38 2.71 2.84 1.55
CA GLU A 38 1.89 3.76 2.33
C GLU A 38 0.42 3.33 2.19
N LYS A 39 -0.21 2.98 3.31
CA LYS A 39 -1.63 2.63 3.34
C LYS A 39 -2.43 3.93 3.38
N VAL A 40 -3.04 4.28 2.26
CA VAL A 40 -3.95 5.45 2.18
C VAL A 40 -5.38 4.97 2.41
N ALA A 41 -6.03 5.52 3.44
CA ALA A 41 -7.44 5.31 3.72
C ALA A 41 -8.29 6.51 3.30
N LYS A 42 -9.43 6.25 2.66
CA LYS A 42 -10.40 7.28 2.27
C LYS A 42 -11.48 7.37 3.34
N VAL A 43 -11.68 8.57 3.89
CA VAL A 43 -12.79 8.83 4.80
C VAL A 43 -14.07 9.03 3.98
N LEU A 44 -15.15 8.36 4.37
CA LEU A 44 -16.45 8.42 3.70
C LEU A 44 -17.55 8.94 4.63
N GLY A 45 -18.63 9.43 4.02
CA GLY A 45 -19.88 9.82 4.67
C GLY A 45 -19.74 10.94 5.70
N SER A 46 -20.40 10.81 6.85
CA SER A 46 -20.52 11.87 7.87
C SER A 46 -19.17 12.26 8.45
N LEU A 47 -18.22 11.33 8.52
CA LEU A 47 -16.86 11.56 9.00
C LEU A 47 -16.04 12.42 8.02
N ALA A 48 -16.39 12.42 6.73
CA ALA A 48 -15.76 13.26 5.72
C ALA A 48 -16.32 14.69 5.67
N ARG A 49 -17.44 14.95 6.37
CA ARG A 49 -18.15 16.24 6.31
C ARG A 49 -17.35 17.38 6.94
N ASN A 50 -16.56 17.07 7.97
CA ASN A 50 -15.63 18.00 8.61
C ASN A 50 -14.21 17.52 8.32
N PRO A 51 -13.40 18.27 7.55
CA PRO A 51 -12.02 17.89 7.33
C PRO A 51 -11.26 17.86 8.66
N PRO A 52 -10.50 16.80 8.96
CA PRO A 52 -9.74 16.69 10.19
C PRO A 52 -8.65 17.77 10.23
N LYS A 53 -8.45 18.38 11.40
CA LYS A 53 -7.31 19.27 11.62
C LYS A 53 -6.02 18.46 11.70
N ASN A 54 -4.89 19.12 11.44
CA ASN A 54 -3.58 18.48 11.57
C ASN A 54 -3.41 17.92 13.00
N ASN A 55 -2.99 16.66 13.12
CA ASN A 55 -2.90 15.88 14.38
C ASN A 55 -4.22 15.57 15.10
N GLN A 56 -5.37 15.68 14.44
CA GLN A 56 -6.64 15.22 15.00
C GLN A 56 -6.79 13.71 14.81
N SER A 57 -6.93 12.96 15.90
CA SER A 57 -7.26 11.53 15.86
C SER A 57 -8.67 11.32 15.29
N ILE A 58 -8.79 10.38 14.37
CA ILE A 58 -10.05 9.98 13.74
C ILE A 58 -10.43 8.60 14.26
N SER A 59 -11.64 8.45 14.79
CA SER A 59 -12.20 7.16 15.22
C SER A 59 -13.30 6.72 14.26
N GLY A 60 -13.33 5.42 13.95
CA GLY A 60 -14.32 4.85 13.04
C GLY A 60 -14.03 3.38 12.75
N VAL A 61 -14.84 2.82 11.86
CA VAL A 61 -14.67 1.45 11.36
C VAL A 61 -13.84 1.52 10.07
N LEU A 62 -12.74 0.76 10.04
CA LEU A 62 -11.89 0.61 8.87
C LEU A 62 -12.34 -0.60 8.05
N VAL A 63 -12.79 -0.39 6.82
CA VAL A 63 -13.16 -1.43 5.87
C VAL A 63 -12.07 -1.57 4.81
N LYS A 64 -11.54 -2.78 4.65
CA LYS A 64 -10.59 -3.12 3.60
C LYS A 64 -11.31 -3.84 2.46
N LYS A 65 -11.25 -3.28 1.25
CA LYS A 65 -11.69 -3.95 0.01
C LYS A 65 -10.51 -4.05 -0.94
N ASN A 66 -9.95 -5.25 -1.06
CA ASN A 66 -8.69 -5.50 -1.78
C ASN A 66 -7.54 -4.64 -1.22
N PHE A 67 -7.05 -3.67 -2.00
CA PHE A 67 -6.01 -2.72 -1.60
C PHE A 67 -6.55 -1.35 -1.16
N ALA A 68 -7.86 -1.12 -1.29
CA ALA A 68 -8.50 0.12 -0.88
C ALA A 68 -8.93 0.06 0.58
N TYR A 69 -8.61 1.10 1.33
CA TYR A 69 -9.00 1.29 2.72
C TYR A 69 -10.05 2.41 2.79
N HIS A 70 -11.14 2.15 3.50
CA HIS A 70 -12.22 3.11 3.73
C HIS A 70 -12.48 3.25 5.23
N ILE A 71 -12.59 4.48 5.74
CA ILE A 71 -12.96 4.76 7.14
C ILE A 71 -14.34 5.41 7.14
N LEU A 72 -15.24 4.87 7.95
CA LEU A 72 -16.64 5.29 8.06
C LEU A 72 -17.12 5.19 9.51
N THR A 73 -18.25 5.82 9.81
CA THR A 73 -18.97 5.60 11.07
C THR A 73 -19.74 4.28 11.02
N PRO A 74 -19.97 3.62 12.17
CA PRO A 74 -20.68 2.34 12.22
C PRO A 74 -22.13 2.42 11.69
N GLU A 75 -22.74 3.61 11.74
CA GLU A 75 -24.11 3.86 11.27
C GLU A 75 -24.25 3.75 9.75
N GLU A 76 -23.18 3.99 9.00
CA GLU A 76 -23.19 4.08 7.53
C GLU A 76 -22.77 2.76 6.85
N LEU A 77 -22.27 1.80 7.63
CA LEU A 77 -21.94 0.44 7.19
C LEU A 77 -23.07 -0.23 6.38
N PRO A 78 -24.32 -0.32 6.87
CA PRO A 78 -25.38 -1.06 6.17
C PRO A 78 -25.80 -0.42 4.85
N THR A 79 -25.60 0.90 4.69
CA THR A 79 -25.99 1.64 3.49
C THR A 79 -24.95 1.53 2.37
N THR A 80 -23.66 1.50 2.73
CA THR A 80 -22.55 1.47 1.75
C THR A 80 -22.02 0.07 1.46
N PHE A 81 -22.09 -0.84 2.43
CA PHE A 81 -21.58 -2.20 2.31
C PHE A 81 -22.70 -3.19 2.63
N GLN A 82 -23.20 -3.88 1.59
CA GLN A 82 -24.02 -5.06 1.79
C GLN A 82 -23.21 -6.10 2.58
N THR A 83 -23.81 -6.72 3.60
CA THR A 83 -23.22 -7.65 4.56
C THR A 83 -22.12 -8.55 3.97
N ILE A 84 -20.89 -8.06 4.00
CA ILE A 84 -19.68 -8.81 3.69
C ILE A 84 -18.99 -9.01 5.04
N GLY A 85 -18.57 -10.25 5.33
CA GLY A 85 -17.95 -10.63 6.59
C GLY A 85 -16.92 -9.59 7.05
N ILE A 86 -17.21 -8.93 8.16
CA ILE A 86 -16.33 -7.94 8.76
C ILE A 86 -15.23 -8.74 9.48
N GLN A 87 -14.11 -9.00 8.79
CA GLN A 87 -12.91 -9.42 9.50
C GLN A 87 -12.38 -8.20 10.25
N LEU A 88 -12.44 -8.25 11.58
CA LEU A 88 -11.72 -7.35 12.44
C LEU A 88 -10.24 -7.45 12.05
N CYS A 89 -9.68 -6.36 11.53
CA CYS A 89 -8.26 -6.29 11.25
C CYS A 89 -7.57 -6.10 12.61
N ASP A 90 -7.31 -7.20 13.31
CA ASP A 90 -6.44 -7.18 14.47
C ASP A 90 -5.10 -6.59 14.04
N GLN A 91 -4.62 -5.62 14.84
CA GLN A 91 -3.30 -5.04 14.64
C GLN A 91 -2.26 -6.04 15.16
N GLU A 92 -1.52 -6.66 14.23
CA GLU A 92 -0.15 -7.16 14.45
C GLU A 92 0.85 -6.22 13.75
#